data_AF-A0A9D4GYC6-F1
#
_entry.id   AF-A0A9D4GYC6-F1
#
_cell.length_a   1.000
_cell.length_b   1.000
_cell.length_c   1.000
_cell.angle_alpha   90.00
_cell.angle_beta   90.00
_cell.angle_gamma   90.00
#
_symmetry.space_group_name_H-M   'P 1'
#
loop_
_entity.id
_entity.type
_entity.pdbx_description
1 polymer ?
#
loop_
_entity_poly.entity_id
_entity_poly.type
_entity_poly.pdbx_seq_one_letter_code
_entity_poly.pdbx_strand_id
1 'polypeptide(L)'
;MHHWGRRELEVDVIHYCGQEHDNPYDNNAIAVFSDTEMRHKVGYLRREDAVGLKNVYRHIKGKCYLKTKLAASKFNRLKGPIQICNIGFKCDDEHVADVRQYLNGYSFKVC
;
A
#
# COMPACT_ATOMS: atom_id res chain seq x y z
N MET A 1 12.51 25.89 8.46
CA MET A 1 11.58 24.73 8.43
C MET A 1 11.41 24.32 6.98
N HIS A 2 11.93 23.16 6.56
CA HIS A 2 11.71 22.68 5.19
C HIS A 2 10.25 22.23 5.03
N HIS A 3 9.49 22.92 4.18
CA HIS A 3 8.14 22.57 3.76
C HIS A 3 8.19 21.33 2.85
N TRP A 4 7.87 20.15 3.37
CA TRP A 4 7.84 18.90 2.60
C TRP A 4 6.51 18.63 1.85
N GLY A 5 5.60 19.61 1.78
CA GLY A 5 4.29 19.47 1.11
C GLY A 5 3.36 18.39 1.73
N ARG A 6 2.16 18.19 1.17
CA ARG A 6 1.26 17.07 1.51
C ARG A 6 1.82 15.75 0.94
N ARG A 7 2.91 15.23 1.52
CA ARG A 7 3.44 13.89 1.20
C ARG A 7 2.96 12.83 2.18
N GLU A 8 2.39 13.24 3.31
CA GLU A 8 1.72 12.32 4.22
C GLU A 8 0.35 11.94 3.66
N LEU A 9 0.09 10.64 3.67
CA LEU A 9 -1.26 10.13 3.49
C LEU A 9 -2.11 10.54 4.68
N GLU A 10 -3.32 10.99 4.41
CA GLU A 10 -4.25 11.38 5.46
C GLU A 10 -4.62 10.17 6.33
N VAL A 11 -4.61 10.39 7.65
CA VAL A 11 -4.98 9.36 8.62
C VAL A 11 -6.47 9.05 8.46
N ASP A 12 -6.81 7.77 8.63
CA ASP A 12 -8.17 7.28 8.49
C ASP A 12 -8.83 7.42 7.09
N VAL A 13 -8.10 7.86 6.08
CA VAL A 13 -8.57 7.89 4.69
C VAL A 13 -8.21 6.60 3.96
N ILE A 14 -9.16 6.07 3.20
CA ILE A 14 -8.98 4.88 2.37
C ILE A 14 -8.27 5.27 1.08
N HIS A 15 -7.19 4.56 0.81
CA HIS A 15 -6.45 4.59 -0.44
C HIS A 15 -6.53 3.22 -1.11
N TYR A 16 -6.17 3.16 -2.39
CA TYR A 16 -6.24 1.94 -3.19
C TYR A 16 -4.85 1.52 -3.62
N CYS A 17 -4.58 0.22 -3.70
CA CYS A 17 -3.29 -0.31 -4.11
C CYS A 17 -3.42 -1.01 -5.47
N GLY A 18 -2.44 -0.80 -6.35
CA GLY A 18 -2.35 -1.44 -7.66
C GLY A 18 -0.91 -1.86 -8.00
N GLN A 19 -0.76 -3.01 -8.66
CA GLN A 19 0.55 -3.49 -9.13
C GLN A 19 0.98 -2.69 -10.37
N GLU A 20 2.23 -2.24 -10.39
CA GLU A 20 2.85 -1.63 -11.56
C GLU A 20 3.98 -2.52 -12.07
N HIS A 21 3.64 -3.50 -12.91
CA HIS A 21 4.61 -4.45 -13.46
C HIS A 21 5.67 -3.79 -14.35
N ASP A 22 5.33 -2.68 -14.99
CA ASP A 22 6.20 -1.94 -15.90
C ASP A 22 7.04 -0.86 -15.19
N ASN A 23 7.06 -0.84 -13.85
CA ASN A 23 7.89 0.11 -13.12
C ASN A 23 9.38 -0.17 -13.39
N PRO A 24 10.16 0.84 -13.85
CA PRO A 24 11.53 0.64 -14.31
C PRO A 24 12.52 0.33 -13.17
N TYR A 25 12.13 0.56 -11.90
CA TYR A 25 12.99 0.37 -10.74
C TYR A 25 12.66 -0.91 -9.96
N ASP A 26 11.41 -1.36 -9.99
CA ASP A 26 10.95 -2.52 -9.24
C ASP A 26 9.74 -3.18 -9.91
N ASN A 27 9.93 -4.38 -10.49
CA ASN A 27 8.85 -5.15 -11.09
C ASN A 27 7.80 -5.68 -10.09
N ASN A 28 8.01 -5.44 -8.79
CA ASN A 28 7.07 -5.72 -7.71
C ASN A 28 6.47 -4.45 -7.12
N ALA A 29 6.68 -3.29 -7.75
CA ALA A 29 6.15 -2.03 -7.27
C ALA A 29 4.63 -2.11 -7.10
N ILE A 30 4.16 -1.66 -5.93
CA ILE A 30 2.74 -1.47 -5.65
C ILE A 30 2.54 0.02 -5.41
N ALA A 31 1.84 0.66 -6.32
CA ALA A 31 1.45 2.04 -6.23
C ALA A 31 0.22 2.21 -5.34
N VAL A 32 0.15 3.34 -4.65
CA VAL A 32 -0.97 3.76 -3.81
C VAL A 32 -1.68 4.91 -4.52
N PHE A 33 -3.01 4.86 -4.58
CA PHE A 33 -3.88 5.77 -5.30
C PHE A 33 -4.95 6.37 -4.37
N SER A 34 -5.33 7.62 -4.61
CA SER A 34 -6.43 8.27 -3.88
C SER A 34 -7.83 7.94 -4.42
N ASP A 35 -7.92 7.26 -5.57
CA ASP A 35 -9.19 6.93 -6.22
C ASP A 35 -9.27 5.46 -6.64
N THR A 36 -10.51 4.98 -6.80
CA THR A 36 -10.81 3.58 -7.16
C THR A 36 -10.44 3.22 -8.60
N GLU A 37 -10.28 4.22 -9.47
CA GLU A 37 -9.94 4.05 -10.89
C GLU A 37 -8.42 4.00 -11.09
N MET A 38 -7.64 4.16 -10.01
CA MET A 38 -6.18 4.15 -10.00
C MET A 38 -5.56 5.22 -10.91
N ARG A 39 -6.17 6.41 -10.96
CA ARG A 39 -5.71 7.53 -11.80
C ARG A 39 -4.75 8.48 -11.08
N HIS A 40 -4.96 8.71 -9.79
CA HIS A 40 -4.22 9.69 -9.00
C HIS A 40 -3.31 8.96 -8.02
N LYS A 41 -2.07 8.74 -8.43
CA LYS A 41 -1.03 8.12 -7.61
C LYS A 41 -0.57 9.08 -6.51
N VAL A 42 -0.54 8.59 -5.28
CA VAL A 42 -0.13 9.34 -4.09
C VAL A 42 1.14 8.80 -3.44
N GLY A 43 1.60 7.59 -3.80
CA GLY A 43 2.83 7.02 -3.27
C GLY A 43 3.08 5.58 -3.72
N TYR A 44 4.02 4.93 -3.06
CA TYR A 44 4.32 3.50 -3.25
C TYR A 44 4.47 2.80 -1.92
N LEU A 45 4.14 1.52 -1.89
CA LEU A 45 4.55 0.67 -0.79
C LEU A 45 6.07 0.52 -0.78
N ARG A 46 6.64 0.31 0.41
CA ARG A 46 8.06 -0.06 0.50
C ARG A 46 8.27 -1.38 -0.21
N ARG A 47 9.41 -1.53 -0.90
CA ARG A 47 9.79 -2.75 -1.63
C ARG A 47 9.56 -4.04 -0.81
N GLU A 48 10.01 -4.07 0.45
CA GLU A 48 9.83 -5.22 1.36
C GLU A 48 8.35 -5.60 1.53
N ASP A 49 7.50 -4.60 1.73
CA ASP A 49 6.06 -4.77 1.92
C ASP A 49 5.35 -5.12 0.59
N ALA A 50 5.83 -4.55 -0.51
CA ALA A 50 5.30 -4.78 -1.85
C ALA A 50 5.54 -6.23 -2.33
N VAL A 51 6.71 -6.79 -2.02
CA VAL A 51 7.04 -8.20 -2.30
C VAL A 51 6.07 -9.14 -1.57
N GLY A 52 5.75 -8.86 -0.30
CA GLY A 52 4.77 -9.66 0.46
C GLY A 52 3.39 -9.67 -0.19
N LEU A 53 2.90 -8.50 -0.60
CA LEU A 53 1.58 -8.37 -1.23
C LEU A 53 1.52 -8.93 -2.64
N LYS A 54 2.63 -8.95 -3.39
CA LYS A 54 2.63 -9.52 -4.73
C LYS A 54 2.12 -10.96 -4.75
N ASN A 55 2.51 -11.76 -3.75
CA ASN A 55 2.01 -13.13 -3.64
C ASN A 55 0.50 -13.15 -3.39
N VAL A 56 -0.01 -12.23 -2.56
CA VAL A 56 -1.45 -12.10 -2.30
C VAL A 56 -2.22 -11.77 -3.59
N TYR A 57 -1.74 -10.81 -4.39
CA TYR A 57 -2.36 -10.45 -5.67
C TYR A 57 -2.37 -11.58 -6.71
N ARG A 58 -1.41 -12.53 -6.66
CA ARG A 58 -1.41 -13.70 -7.55
C ARG A 58 -2.54 -14.68 -7.23
N HIS A 59 -2.92 -14.78 -5.96
CA HIS A 59 -3.88 -15.77 -5.49
C HIS A 59 -5.28 -15.19 -5.29
N ILE A 60 -5.39 -13.88 -5.04
CA ILE A 60 -6.66 -13.22 -4.74
C ILE A 60 -6.96 -12.17 -5.81
N LYS A 61 -8.06 -12.39 -6.54
CA LYS A 61 -8.65 -11.38 -7.40
C LYS A 61 -9.52 -10.47 -6.52
N GLY A 62 -9.06 -9.25 -6.29
CA GLY A 62 -9.77 -8.33 -5.39
C GLY A 62 -9.17 -6.94 -5.35
N LYS A 63 -9.95 -5.97 -4.86
CA LYS A 63 -9.44 -4.60 -4.62
C LYS A 63 -8.66 -4.60 -3.32
N CYS A 64 -7.38 -4.25 -3.39
CA CYS A 64 -6.57 -3.98 -2.23
C CYS A 64 -6.72 -2.51 -1.84
N TYR A 65 -6.92 -2.27 -0.55
CA TYR A 65 -7.04 -0.93 0.00
C TYR A 65 -6.12 -0.76 1.20
N LEU A 66 -5.76 0.49 1.42
CA LEU A 66 -4.81 0.89 2.43
C LEU A 66 -5.42 2.00 3.28
N LYS A 67 -5.29 1.87 4.60
CA LYS A 67 -5.75 2.89 5.55
C LYS A 67 -4.62 3.25 6.49
N THR A 68 -4.22 4.51 6.48
CA THR A 68 -3.17 5.02 7.36
C THR A 68 -3.64 5.03 8.81
N LYS A 69 -2.85 4.42 9.72
CA LYS A 69 -3.17 4.37 11.16
C LYS A 69 -2.73 5.63 11.89
N LEU A 70 -1.54 6.12 11.55
CA LEU A 70 -0.85 7.17 12.29
C LEU A 70 -0.17 8.12 11.30
N ALA A 71 -0.02 9.37 11.72
CA ALA A 71 0.86 10.33 11.05
C ALA A 71 2.29 9.79 10.95
N ALA A 72 3.09 10.37 10.05
CA ALA A 72 4.43 9.89 9.81
C ALA A 72 5.28 9.94 11.09
N SER A 73 5.75 8.78 11.53
CA SER A 73 6.59 8.66 12.73
C SER A 73 8.07 8.93 12.44
N LYS A 74 8.48 8.78 11.18
CA LYS A 74 9.86 8.97 10.71
C LYS A 74 9.86 9.63 9.33
N PHE A 75 10.76 10.58 9.14
CA PHE A 75 11.00 11.22 7.85
C PHE A 75 12.38 10.79 7.35
N ASN A 76 12.42 10.10 6.22
CA ASN A 76 13.66 9.77 5.54
C ASN A 76 13.92 10.79 4.43
N ARG A 77 15.09 11.42 4.41
CA ARG A 77 15.45 12.44 3.42
C ARG A 77 15.35 11.93 1.96
N LEU A 78 15.60 10.64 1.72
CA LEU A 78 15.53 10.02 0.39
C LEU A 78 14.15 9.44 0.10
N LYS A 79 13.50 8.83 1.10
CA LYS A 79 12.27 8.04 0.91
C LYS A 79 10.98 8.77 1.29
N GLY A 80 11.06 9.95 1.89
CA GLY A 80 9.88 10.68 2.37
C GLY A 80 9.37 10.23 3.74
N PRO A 81 8.14 10.63 4.10
CA PRO A 81 7.49 10.23 5.35
C PRO A 81 7.16 8.74 5.36
N ILE A 82 7.49 8.05 6.46
CA ILE A 82 7.16 6.63 6.63
C ILE A 82 5.96 6.51 7.56
N GLN A 83 4.87 5.97 7.02
CA GLN A 83 3.59 5.82 7.73
C GLN A 83 3.23 4.35 7.94
N ILE A 84 2.66 4.07 9.12
CA ILE A 84 2.13 2.76 9.45
C ILE A 84 0.72 2.67 8.90
N CYS A 85 0.46 1.65 8.11
CA CYS A 85 -0.81 1.49 7.42
C CYS A 85 -1.38 0.09 7.66
N ASN A 86 -2.70 0.01 7.71
CA ASN A 86 -3.43 -1.24 7.54
C ASN A 86 -3.63 -1.50 6.06
N ILE A 87 -3.58 -2.77 5.69
CA ILE A 87 -3.98 -3.23 4.36
C ILE A 87 -5.16 -4.16 4.52
N GLY A 88 -6.14 -4.00 3.64
CA GLY A 88 -7.26 -4.91 3.52
C GLY A 88 -7.52 -5.25 2.05
N PHE A 89 -8.26 -6.32 1.86
CA PHE A 89 -8.65 -6.81 0.54
C PHE A 89 -10.15 -6.97 0.50
N LYS A 90 -10.77 -6.44 -0.54
CA LYS A 90 -12.14 -6.75 -0.91
C LYS A 90 -12.08 -7.86 -1.96
N CYS A 91 -12.53 -9.04 -1.57
CA CYS A 91 -12.57 -10.25 -2.39
C CYS A 91 -13.93 -10.92 -2.23
N ASP A 92 -14.23 -11.89 -3.11
CA ASP A 92 -15.41 -12.73 -2.99
C ASP A 92 -15.30 -13.66 -1.77
N ASP A 93 -16.44 -14.07 -1.21
CA ASP A 93 -16.51 -14.81 0.06
C ASP A 93 -15.68 -16.11 0.03
N GLU A 94 -15.59 -16.76 -1.13
CA GLU A 94 -14.82 -17.97 -1.35
C GLU A 94 -13.30 -17.79 -1.11
N HIS A 95 -12.79 -16.56 -1.21
CA HIS A 95 -11.37 -16.23 -1.06
C HIS A 95 -11.02 -15.59 0.29
N VAL A 96 -12.00 -15.35 1.17
CA VAL A 96 -11.75 -14.67 2.46
C VAL A 96 -10.82 -15.48 3.36
N ALA A 97 -10.93 -16.81 3.35
CA ALA A 97 -10.06 -17.69 4.13
C ALA A 97 -8.60 -17.59 3.68
N ASP A 98 -8.37 -17.60 2.37
CA ASP A 98 -7.04 -17.48 1.77
C ASP A 98 -6.42 -16.12 2.12
N VAL A 99 -7.17 -15.02 1.92
CA VAL A 99 -6.73 -13.66 2.29
C VAL A 99 -6.32 -13.61 3.76
N ARG A 100 -7.14 -14.15 4.66
CA ARG A 100 -6.85 -14.15 6.10
C ARG A 100 -5.57 -14.91 6.42
N GLN A 101 -5.35 -16.07 5.80
CA GLN A 101 -4.13 -16.85 6.00
C GLN A 101 -2.88 -16.06 5.56
N TYR A 102 -2.94 -15.36 4.42
CA TYR A 102 -1.83 -14.54 3.94
C TYR A 102 -1.58 -13.30 4.80
N LEU A 103 -2.64 -12.65 5.31
CA LEU A 103 -2.51 -11.43 6.09
C LEU A 103 -2.10 -11.66 7.55
N ASN A 104 -2.36 -12.84 8.13
CA ASN A 104 -2.05 -13.15 9.54
C ASN A 104 -0.55 -13.22 9.90
N GLY A 105 0.35 -12.82 8.99
CA GLY A 105 1.80 -12.81 9.20
C GLY A 105 2.54 -11.52 8.82
N TYR A 106 1.85 -10.45 8.39
CA TYR A 106 2.51 -9.25 7.84
C TYR A 106 2.06 -7.94 8.50
N SER A 107 3.03 -7.09 8.84
CA SER A 107 2.83 -5.67 9.17
C SER A 107 3.37 -4.80 8.03
N PHE A 108 2.51 -4.09 7.31
CA PHE A 108 2.90 -3.31 6.14
C PHE A 108 3.19 -1.83 6.47
N LYS A 109 4.13 -1.18 5.78
CA LYS A 109 4.39 0.26 5.91
C LYS A 109 4.51 0.94 4.54
N VAL A 110 4.13 2.22 4.47
CA VAL A 110 4.14 3.04 3.25
C VAL A 110 5.25 4.09 3.32
N CYS A 111 5.85 4.41 2.18
CA CYS A 111 6.85 5.47 2.01
C CYS A 111 6.35 6.55 1.06
#